data_AF-A0A7Y8M4B6-F1
#
_entry.id   AF-A0A7Y8M4B6-F1
#
_cell.length_a   1.000
_cell.length_b   1.000
_cell.length_c   1.000
_cell.angle_alpha   90.00
_cell.angle_beta   90.00
_cell.angle_gamma   90.00
#
_symmetry.space_group_name_H-M   'P 1'
#
loop_
_entity.id
_entity.type
_entity.pdbx_description
1 polymer ?
#
loop_
_entity_poly.entity_id
_entity_poly.type
_entity_poly.pdbx_seq_one_letter_code
_entity_poly.pdbx_strand_id
1 'polypeptide(L)' 'MKYLKFATIIFFLIGKSYAQFTEFHPELDWFTIKGEHVEVHYHNGAERTAKVVAKIAD' A
#
# COMPACT_ATOMS: atom_id res chain seq x y z
N MET A 1 -7.03 35.49 -16.88
CA MET A 1 -5.99 34.46 -17.19
C MET A 1 -4.79 34.46 -16.23
N LYS A 2 -4.37 35.60 -15.66
CA LYS A 2 -3.21 35.67 -14.73
C LYS A 2 -3.36 34.76 -13.50
N TYR A 3 -4.52 34.80 -12.84
CA TYR A 3 -4.80 34.01 -11.64
C TYR A 3 -4.99 32.52 -11.90
N LEU A 4 -5.37 32.14 -13.13
CA LEU A 4 -5.54 30.74 -13.52
C LEU A 4 -4.19 30.00 -13.52
N LYS A 5 -3.12 30.66 -14.00
CA LYS A 5 -1.75 30.12 -13.94
C LYS A 5 -1.27 29.91 -12.50
N PHE A 6 -1.61 30.85 -11.60
CA PHE A 6 -1.30 30.71 -10.17
C PHE A 6 -2.08 29.57 -9.52
N ALA A 7 -3.37 29.40 -9.86
CA ALA A 7 -4.17 28.31 -9.35
C ALA A 7 -3.64 26.93 -9.79
N THR A 8 -3.15 26.80 -11.02
CA THR A 8 -2.50 25.57 -11.50
C THR A 8 -1.23 25.26 -10.71
N ILE A 9 -0.38 26.27 -10.44
CA ILE A 9 0.85 26.08 -9.64
C ILE A 9 0.50 25.63 -8.21
N ILE A 10 -0.52 26.22 -7.59
CA ILE A 10 -0.98 25.84 -6.26
C ILE A 10 -1.46 24.38 -6.26
N PHE A 11 -2.22 23.95 -7.27
CA PHE A 11 -2.72 22.57 -7.37
C PHE A 11 -1.62 21.51 -7.36
N PHE A 12 -0.48 21.77 -8.01
CA PHE A 12 0.67 20.84 -8.01
C PHE A 12 1.45 20.83 -6.69
N LEU A 13 1.35 21.87 -5.87
CA LEU A 13 2.10 21.97 -4.60
C LEU A 13 1.42 21.22 -3.44
N ILE A 14 0.13 20.86 -3.57
CA ILE A 14 -0.66 20.20 -2.52
C ILE A 14 -0.66 18.67 -2.61
N GLY A 15 -0.18 18.10 -3.72
CA GLY A 15 -0.19 16.65 -3.96
C GLY A 15 0.98 15.92 -3.31
N LYS A 16 0.96 15.73 -1.99
CA LYS A 16 1.85 14.78 -1.32
C LYS A 16 1.14 13.41 -1.26
N SER A 17 1.34 12.59 -2.28
CA SER A 17 0.94 11.17 -2.25
C SER A 17 2.08 10.34 -1.66
N TYR A 18 1.85 9.71 -0.51
CA TYR A 18 2.76 8.71 0.02
C TYR A 18 2.40 7.36 -0.61
N ALA A 19 3.41 6.67 -1.16
CA ALA A 19 3.24 5.29 -1.57
C ALA A 19 3.07 4.39 -0.32
N GLN A 20 2.53 3.20 -0.54
CA GLN A 20 2.27 2.16 0.46
C GLN A 20 3.34 2.12 1.57
N PHE A 21 2.88 2.07 2.83
CA PHE A 21 3.75 2.04 4.01
C PHE A 21 4.83 0.95 3.85
N THR A 22 6.10 1.35 3.87
CA THR A 22 7.25 0.43 3.89
C THR A 22 7.82 0.27 5.30
N GLU A 23 7.11 0.80 6.31
CA GLU A 23 7.47 0.65 7.70
C GLU A 23 7.25 -0.81 8.10
N PHE A 24 8.32 -1.45 8.57
CA PHE A 24 8.20 -2.76 9.19
C PHE A 24 7.77 -2.56 10.63
N HIS A 25 6.67 -3.21 11.01
CA HIS A 25 6.09 -3.18 12.36
C HIS A 25 6.45 -4.49 13.10
N PRO A 26 7.66 -4.60 13.68
CA PRO A 26 8.11 -5.82 14.35
C PRO A 26 7.27 -6.20 15.57
N GLU A 27 6.50 -5.25 16.12
CA GLU A 27 5.62 -5.43 17.27
C GLU A 27 4.35 -6.24 16.96
N LEU A 28 4.03 -6.45 15.68
CA LEU A 28 2.85 -7.22 15.28
C LEU A 28 3.18 -8.71 15.15
N ASP A 29 2.18 -9.56 15.40
CA ASP A 29 2.28 -10.98 15.05
C ASP A 29 2.16 -11.13 13.53
N TRP A 30 3.25 -11.59 12.91
CA TRP A 30 3.33 -11.83 11.47
C TRP A 30 3.08 -13.31 11.14
N PHE A 31 2.29 -13.52 10.10
CA PHE A 31 1.95 -14.82 9.54
C PHE A 31 2.33 -14.86 8.06
N THR A 32 2.52 -16.07 7.52
CA THR A 32 2.88 -16.25 6.11
C THR A 32 1.99 -17.32 5.49
N ILE A 33 1.36 -16.99 4.36
CA ILE A 33 0.74 -17.97 3.46
C ILE A 33 1.81 -18.36 2.44
N LYS A 34 2.14 -19.65 2.36
CA LYS A 34 3.07 -20.18 1.35
C LYS A 34 2.27 -20.80 0.20
N GLY A 35 2.41 -20.23 -0.98
CA GLY A 35 1.92 -20.77 -2.24
C GLY A 35 2.98 -21.63 -2.95
N GLU A 36 2.70 -22.01 -4.19
CA GLU A 36 3.64 -22.71 -5.08
C GLU A 36 4.73 -21.78 -5.64
N HIS A 37 4.36 -20.56 -6.02
CA HIS A 37 5.20 -19.56 -6.66
C HIS A 37 5.43 -18.31 -5.80
N VAL A 38 4.55 -18.01 -4.83
CA VAL A 38 4.63 -16.81 -3.99
C VAL A 38 4.49 -17.07 -2.49
N GLU A 39 5.02 -16.16 -1.67
CA GLU A 39 4.76 -16.09 -0.23
C GLU A 39 4.08 -14.75 0.09
N VAL A 40 3.00 -14.80 0.89
CA VAL A 40 2.24 -13.61 1.30
C VAL A 40 2.32 -13.46 2.81
N HIS A 41 3.02 -12.42 3.26
CA HIS A 41 3.14 -12.04 4.66
C HIS A 41 2.01 -11.10 5.07
N TYR A 42 1.43 -11.32 6.25
CA TYR A 42 0.34 -10.51 6.78
C TYR A 42 0.32 -10.52 8.30
N HIS A 43 -0.31 -9.54 8.92
CA HIS A 43 -0.52 -9.48 10.36
C HIS A 43 -2.01 -9.65 10.71
N ASN A 44 -2.31 -9.70 12.01
CA ASN A 44 -3.68 -9.79 12.52
C ASN A 44 -4.61 -8.74 11.88
N GLY A 45 -5.79 -9.18 11.43
CA GLY A 45 -6.80 -8.33 10.76
C GLY A 45 -6.68 -8.26 9.22
N ALA A 46 -5.56 -8.71 8.64
CA ALA A 46 -5.33 -8.66 7.18
C ALA A 46 -5.54 -10.02 6.47
N GLU A 47 -5.93 -11.08 7.18
CA GLU A 47 -5.97 -12.45 6.68
C GLU A 47 -6.82 -12.62 5.40
N ARG A 48 -8.02 -12.03 5.35
CA ARG A 48 -8.88 -12.11 4.16
C ARG A 48 -8.16 -11.53 2.94
N THR A 49 -7.52 -10.38 3.09
CA THR A 49 -6.77 -9.73 2.00
C THR A 49 -5.58 -10.60 1.60
N ALA A 50 -4.83 -11.12 2.56
CA ALA A 50 -3.70 -12.02 2.31
C ALA A 50 -4.12 -13.26 1.51
N LYS A 51 -5.24 -13.90 1.86
CA LYS A 51 -5.81 -15.04 1.13
C LYS A 51 -6.22 -14.69 -0.29
N VAL A 52 -6.79 -13.51 -0.51
CA VAL A 52 -7.16 -13.04 -1.85
C VAL A 52 -5.92 -12.77 -2.69
N VAL A 53 -4.90 -12.13 -2.12
CA VAL A 53 -3.63 -11.87 -2.81
C VAL A 53 -2.94 -13.17 -3.17
N ALA A 54 -2.81 -14.10 -2.22
CA ALA A 54 -2.21 -15.42 -2.49
C ALA A 54 -2.94 -16.13 -3.64
N LYS A 55 -4.28 -16.15 -3.64
CA LYS A 55 -5.07 -16.77 -4.72
C LYS A 55 -4.86 -16.12 -6.10
N ILE A 56 -4.58 -14.82 -6.16
CA ILE A 56 -4.43 -14.08 -7.43
C ILE A 56 -2.99 -14.16 -7.94
N ALA A 57 -2.01 -14.11 -7.03
CA ALA A 57 -0.60 -13.94 -7.36
C ALA A 57 0.17 -15.26 -7.52
N ASP A 58 -0.30 -16.33 -6.86
CA ASP A 58 0.26 -17.67 -6.95
C ASP A 58 -0.16 -18.40 -8.24
#